data_AF-A0AAE1EY25-F1
#
_entry.id   AF-A0AAE1EY25-F1
#
_cell.length_a   1.000
_cell.length_b   1.000
_cell.length_c   1.000
_cell.angle_alpha   90.00
_cell.angle_beta   90.00
_cell.angle_gamma   90.00
#
_symmetry.space_group_name_H-M   'P 1'
#
loop_
_entity.id
_entity.type
_entity.pdbx_description
1 polymer ?
#
loop_
_entity_poly.entity_id
_entity_poly.type
_entity_poly.pdbx_seq_one_letter_code
_entity_poly.pdbx_strand_id
1 'polypeptide(L)'
;RIVDEIMRELAASESPVAVVEAAELTALISACYARGRHDKRHPPPHADNFPHIIYPGTKWCGTGNVAEGLEDLGSLREVDACCRDHDLCPDDLEPGQTRHNITNESPFTMTHCDCNESFRDCLRGVGTGEAKEVGSAYFSTGLFQCYRLAKPVKGCKQWAGLLTQACQEYEFEEEGEPRWQVFDMKAFE
;
A
#
# COMPACT_ATOMS: atom_id res chain seq x y z
N ARG A 1 12.84 -15.83 -10.10
CA ARG A 1 13.73 -16.62 -9.22
C ARG A 1 13.37 -16.43 -7.75
N ILE A 2 13.55 -15.23 -7.15
CA ILE A 2 13.16 -14.97 -5.75
C ILE A 2 11.63 -15.08 -5.54
N VAL A 3 10.84 -14.43 -6.39
CA VAL A 3 9.35 -14.54 -6.35
C VAL A 3 8.88 -15.99 -6.47
N ASP A 4 9.48 -16.77 -7.37
CA ASP A 4 9.08 -18.18 -7.58
C ASP A 4 9.48 -19.06 -6.40
N GLU A 5 10.57 -18.74 -5.71
CA GLU A 5 11.05 -19.42 -4.51
C GLU A 5 10.14 -19.13 -3.32
N ILE A 6 9.79 -17.86 -3.10
CA ILE A 6 8.84 -17.45 -2.05
C ILE A 6 7.44 -18.03 -2.31
N MET A 7 6.94 -17.97 -3.56
CA MET A 7 5.64 -18.56 -3.89
C MET A 7 5.63 -20.08 -3.73
N ARG A 8 6.77 -20.75 -3.94
CA ARG A 8 6.91 -22.20 -3.72
C ARG A 8 6.96 -22.55 -2.25
N GLU A 9 7.64 -21.76 -1.42
CA GLU A 9 7.64 -21.91 0.03
C GLU A 9 6.25 -21.64 0.62
N LEU A 10 5.56 -20.61 0.12
CA LEU A 10 4.17 -20.33 0.48
C LEU A 10 3.22 -21.48 0.15
N ALA A 11 3.34 -22.04 -1.05
CA ALA A 11 2.53 -23.19 -1.46
C ALA A 11 2.86 -24.46 -0.64
N ALA A 12 4.01 -24.52 0.02
CA ALA A 12 4.44 -25.64 0.86
C ALA A 12 4.18 -25.42 2.36
N SER A 13 3.80 -24.20 2.76
CA SER A 13 3.51 -23.82 4.15
C SER A 13 2.09 -24.22 4.54
N GLU A 14 1.92 -24.80 5.73
CA GLU A 14 0.60 -25.02 6.35
C GLU A 14 0.00 -23.73 6.96
N SER A 15 0.81 -22.67 7.10
CA SER A 15 0.35 -21.34 7.54
C SER A 15 -0.11 -20.52 6.33
N PRO A 16 -1.29 -19.87 6.39
CA PRO A 16 -1.77 -18.98 5.33
C PRO A 16 -1.00 -17.65 5.23
N VAL A 17 -0.05 -17.40 6.14
CA VAL A 17 0.66 -16.13 6.25
C VAL A 17 2.12 -16.27 5.82
N ALA A 18 2.54 -15.48 4.81
CA ALA A 18 3.95 -15.33 4.45
C ALA A 18 4.63 -14.33 5.37
N VAL A 19 5.81 -14.70 5.90
CA VAL A 19 6.73 -13.78 6.55
C VAL A 19 7.88 -13.55 5.57
N VAL A 20 8.02 -12.34 5.04
CA VAL A 20 9.01 -12.01 4.00
C VAL A 20 9.78 -10.74 4.37
N GLU A 21 11.02 -10.63 3.91
CA GLU A 21 11.82 -9.41 4.06
C GLU A 21 11.24 -8.27 3.20
N ALA A 22 11.48 -7.01 3.56
CA ALA A 22 10.91 -5.85 2.87
C ALA A 22 11.27 -5.79 1.35
N ALA A 23 12.48 -6.24 1.00
CA ALA A 23 12.93 -6.33 -0.40
C ALA A 23 12.22 -7.45 -1.18
N GLU A 24 11.84 -8.52 -0.49
CA GLU A 24 11.13 -9.67 -1.05
C GLU A 24 9.64 -9.36 -1.24
N LEU A 25 9.02 -8.67 -0.28
CA LEU A 25 7.67 -8.12 -0.40
C LEU A 25 7.56 -7.21 -1.64
N THR A 26 8.54 -6.33 -1.82
CA THR A 26 8.61 -5.41 -2.96
C THR A 26 8.67 -6.16 -4.29
N ALA A 27 9.44 -7.25 -4.37
CA ALA A 27 9.52 -8.09 -5.57
C ALA A 27 8.21 -8.85 -5.85
N LEU A 28 7.50 -9.32 -4.82
CA LEU A 28 6.20 -9.98 -4.94
C LEU A 28 5.13 -9.01 -5.46
N ILE A 29 5.01 -7.82 -4.87
CA ILE A 29 4.04 -6.81 -5.31
C ILE A 29 4.31 -6.41 -6.76
N SER A 30 5.58 -6.22 -7.15
CA SER A 30 5.95 -5.93 -8.53
C SER A 30 5.55 -7.03 -9.51
N ALA A 31 5.68 -8.30 -9.13
CA ALA A 31 5.30 -9.43 -9.98
C ALA A 31 3.77 -9.55 -10.14
N CYS A 32 3.00 -9.30 -9.08
CA CYS A 32 1.53 -9.23 -9.14
C CYS A 32 1.07 -8.12 -10.09
N TYR A 33 1.67 -6.93 -9.97
CA TYR A 33 1.34 -5.79 -10.81
C TYR A 33 1.68 -6.01 -12.30
N ALA A 34 2.83 -6.65 -12.59
CA ALA A 34 3.24 -6.97 -13.95
C ALA A 34 2.30 -7.99 -14.64
N ARG A 35 1.75 -8.95 -13.90
CA ARG A 35 0.76 -9.91 -14.42
C ARG A 35 -0.59 -9.24 -14.74
N GLY A 36 -1.03 -8.29 -13.91
CA GLY A 36 -2.27 -7.53 -14.13
C GLY A 36 -2.29 -6.67 -15.39
N ARG A 37 -1.13 -6.11 -15.82
CA ARG A 37 -1.06 -5.29 -17.05
C ARG A 37 -1.22 -6.08 -18.35
N HIS A 38 -0.97 -7.39 -18.36
CA HIS A 38 -0.94 -8.20 -19.58
C HIS A 38 -2.26 -8.90 -19.90
N ASP A 39 -3.22 -8.95 -18.97
CA ASP A 39 -4.47 -9.66 -19.18
C ASP A 39 -5.72 -8.85 -18.82
N LYS A 40 -6.14 -7.99 -19.75
CA LYS A 40 -7.39 -7.21 -19.63
C LYS A 40 -8.67 -8.06 -19.67
N ARG A 41 -8.56 -9.39 -19.84
CA ARG A 41 -9.72 -10.29 -19.95
C ARG A 41 -10.11 -10.92 -18.62
N HIS A 42 -9.28 -10.78 -17.59
CA HIS A 42 -9.59 -11.27 -16.26
C HIS A 42 -9.76 -10.07 -15.32
N PRO A 43 -10.87 -10.02 -14.54
CA PRO A 43 -10.98 -9.04 -13.46
C PRO A 43 -9.78 -9.21 -12.51
N PRO A 44 -9.38 -8.15 -11.78
CA PRO A 44 -8.37 -8.28 -10.74
C PRO A 44 -8.74 -9.47 -9.84
N PRO A 45 -7.75 -10.31 -9.46
CA PRO A 45 -8.04 -11.47 -8.62
C PRO A 45 -8.82 -10.98 -7.39
N HIS A 46 -9.90 -11.70 -7.05
CA HIS A 46 -10.64 -11.44 -5.82
C HIS A 46 -9.65 -11.35 -4.65
N ALA A 47 -9.83 -10.35 -3.77
CA ALA A 47 -8.96 -10.11 -2.62
C ALA A 47 -8.67 -11.41 -1.84
N ASP A 48 -9.67 -12.30 -1.78
CA ASP A 48 -9.65 -13.63 -1.16
C ASP A 48 -8.56 -14.60 -1.67
N ASN A 49 -7.94 -14.32 -2.84
CA ASN A 49 -6.87 -15.14 -3.42
C ASN A 49 -5.50 -14.45 -3.41
N PHE A 50 -5.39 -13.25 -2.82
CA PHE A 50 -4.10 -12.61 -2.63
C PHE A 50 -3.42 -13.17 -1.37
N PRO A 51 -2.12 -13.54 -1.40
CA PRO A 51 -1.45 -14.07 -0.21
C PRO A 51 -1.55 -13.06 0.94
N HIS A 52 -1.97 -13.54 2.11
CA HIS A 52 -1.93 -12.76 3.35
C HIS A 52 -0.46 -12.66 3.78
N ILE A 53 0.13 -11.49 3.65
CA ILE A 53 1.52 -11.22 3.98
C ILE A 53 1.52 -10.20 5.10
N ILE A 54 2.10 -10.54 6.24
CA ILE A 54 2.19 -9.67 7.42
C ILE A 54 3.66 -9.48 7.77
N TYR A 55 4.05 -8.23 8.02
CA TYR A 55 5.42 -7.91 8.43
C TYR A 55 5.75 -8.58 9.77
N PRO A 56 6.92 -9.24 9.91
CA PRO A 56 7.24 -9.99 11.13
C PRO A 56 7.13 -9.13 12.40
N GLY A 57 6.53 -9.69 13.46
CA GLY A 57 6.36 -8.99 14.73
C GLY A 57 5.22 -7.97 14.75
N THR A 58 4.41 -7.89 13.69
CA THR A 58 3.19 -7.07 13.59
C THR A 58 1.98 -7.96 13.34
N LYS A 59 0.78 -7.41 13.48
CA LYS A 59 -0.49 -8.07 13.16
C LYS A 59 -1.32 -7.30 12.13
N TRP A 60 -1.02 -6.01 11.93
CA TRP A 60 -1.76 -5.08 11.08
C TRP A 60 -0.95 -4.59 9.87
N CYS A 61 0.37 -4.78 9.84
CA CYS A 61 1.18 -4.30 8.72
C CYS A 61 1.22 -5.31 7.58
N GLY A 62 0.22 -5.29 6.68
CA GLY A 62 0.18 -6.22 5.56
C GLY A 62 -1.06 -6.18 4.68
N THR A 63 -1.34 -7.28 3.99
CA THR A 63 -2.57 -7.44 3.18
C THR A 63 -3.74 -7.84 4.07
N GLY A 64 -4.34 -6.81 4.68
CA GLY A 64 -5.29 -6.95 5.79
C GLY A 64 -4.54 -7.10 7.12
N ASN A 65 -5.19 -7.74 8.08
CA ASN A 65 -4.60 -7.99 9.40
C ASN A 65 -4.97 -9.38 9.93
N VAL A 66 -4.18 -9.86 10.89
CA VAL A 66 -4.37 -11.14 11.60
C VAL A 66 -4.68 -10.92 13.09
N ALA A 67 -5.14 -9.72 13.43
CA ALA A 67 -5.46 -9.33 14.79
C ALA A 67 -6.80 -9.92 15.25
N GLU A 68 -6.87 -10.39 16.49
CA GLU A 68 -8.11 -10.89 17.09
C GLU A 68 -8.99 -9.76 17.67
N GLY A 69 -8.48 -8.53 17.69
CA GLY A 69 -9.19 -7.34 18.16
C GLY A 69 -8.32 -6.08 18.09
N LEU A 70 -8.94 -4.92 18.36
CA LEU A 70 -8.30 -3.61 18.19
C LEU A 70 -7.01 -3.42 19.01
N GLU A 71 -6.91 -4.03 20.18
CA GLU A 71 -5.71 -3.93 21.05
C GLU A 71 -4.71 -5.07 20.81
N ASP A 72 -5.03 -6.00 19.92
CA ASP A 72 -4.19 -7.13 19.58
C ASP A 72 -3.08 -6.69 18.61
N LEU A 73 -1.99 -6.20 19.21
CA LEU A 73 -0.78 -5.79 18.51
C LEU A 73 0.33 -6.83 18.71
N GLY A 74 1.17 -7.00 17.70
CA GLY A 74 2.38 -7.80 17.74
C GLY A 74 3.47 -7.23 18.66
N SER A 75 4.66 -7.84 18.62
CA SER A 75 5.80 -7.43 19.45
C SER A 75 6.33 -6.04 19.09
N LEU A 76 6.22 -5.63 17.82
CA LEU A 76 6.58 -4.30 17.32
C LEU A 76 5.41 -3.32 17.51
N ARG A 77 4.97 -3.17 18.76
CA ARG A 77 3.69 -2.53 19.11
C ARG A 77 3.49 -1.15 18.48
N GLU A 78 4.51 -0.31 18.46
CA GLU A 78 4.40 1.07 17.95
C GLU A 78 4.26 1.12 16.43
N VAL A 79 5.03 0.30 15.70
CA VAL A 79 4.91 0.14 14.25
C VAL A 79 3.54 -0.45 13.90
N ASP A 80 3.13 -1.48 14.64
CA ASP A 80 1.88 -2.18 14.41
C ASP A 80 0.66 -1.30 14.71
N ALA A 81 0.75 -0.42 15.71
CA ALA A 81 -0.28 0.59 15.98
C ALA A 81 -0.43 1.58 14.80
N CYS A 82 0.67 2.02 14.18
CA CYS A 82 0.59 2.86 12.98
C CYS A 82 -0.16 2.16 11.84
N CYS A 83 0.09 0.85 11.64
CA CYS A 83 -0.61 0.06 10.63
C CYS A 83 -2.09 -0.17 10.96
N ARG A 84 -2.41 -0.46 12.22
CA ARG A 84 -3.80 -0.57 12.68
C ARG A 84 -4.59 0.70 12.42
N ASP A 85 -4.03 1.85 12.80
CA ASP A 85 -4.72 3.13 12.66
C ASP A 85 -4.91 3.49 11.17
N HIS A 86 -4.02 3.02 10.29
CA HIS A 86 -4.16 3.11 8.83
C HIS A 86 -5.23 2.15 8.27
N ASP A 87 -5.26 0.89 8.73
CA ASP A 87 -6.29 -0.11 8.39
C ASP A 87 -7.70 0.37 8.76
N LEU A 88 -7.82 1.17 9.82
CA LEU A 88 -9.08 1.76 10.32
C LEU A 88 -9.42 3.10 9.66
N CYS A 89 -8.80 3.44 8.53
CA CYS A 89 -9.12 4.65 7.79
C CYS A 89 -10.64 4.73 7.49
N PRO A 90 -11.32 5.84 7.81
CA PRO A 90 -12.77 5.96 7.64
C PRO A 90 -13.20 6.09 6.17
N ASP A 91 -12.26 6.38 5.28
CA ASP A 91 -12.49 6.54 3.85
C ASP A 91 -11.44 5.76 3.04
N ASP A 92 -11.85 4.57 2.65
CA ASP A 92 -11.12 3.65 1.79
C ASP A 92 -11.99 3.12 0.63
N LEU A 93 -11.30 2.56 -0.34
CA LEU A 93 -11.85 1.80 -1.46
C LEU A 93 -11.20 0.42 -1.47
N GLU A 94 -11.94 -0.62 -1.08
CA GLU A 94 -11.55 -2.01 -1.32
C GLU A 94 -11.40 -2.29 -2.84
N PRO A 95 -10.70 -3.37 -3.24
CA PRO A 95 -10.57 -3.76 -4.64
C PRO A 95 -11.93 -3.81 -5.37
N GLY A 96 -12.02 -3.11 -6.50
CA GLY A 96 -13.23 -3.01 -7.33
C GLY A 96 -14.32 -2.06 -6.82
N GLN A 97 -14.20 -1.51 -5.60
CA GLN A 97 -15.16 -0.53 -5.11
C GLN A 97 -15.06 0.80 -5.87
N THR A 98 -16.20 1.50 -5.95
CA THR A 98 -16.29 2.83 -6.55
C THR A 98 -16.97 3.80 -5.60
N ARG A 99 -16.27 4.89 -5.24
CA ARG A 99 -16.83 6.06 -4.56
C ARG A 99 -16.17 7.30 -5.16
N HIS A 100 -16.79 8.46 -5.02
CA HIS A 100 -16.23 9.72 -5.54
C HIS A 100 -15.91 9.73 -7.04
N ASN A 101 -16.56 8.86 -7.83
CA ASN A 101 -16.25 8.62 -9.24
C ASN A 101 -14.80 8.14 -9.48
N ILE A 102 -14.21 7.48 -8.48
CA ILE A 102 -12.94 6.78 -8.53
C ILE A 102 -13.24 5.29 -8.31
N THR A 103 -12.76 4.44 -9.22
CA THR A 103 -12.83 2.99 -9.09
C THR A 103 -11.45 2.47 -8.72
N ASN A 104 -11.36 1.69 -7.63
CA ASN A 104 -10.10 1.07 -7.25
C ASN A 104 -9.85 -0.20 -8.10
N GLU A 105 -9.06 -0.06 -9.16
CA GLU A 105 -8.65 -1.17 -10.04
C GLU A 105 -7.47 -1.97 -9.47
N SER A 106 -6.91 -1.55 -8.33
CA SER A 106 -5.81 -2.23 -7.66
C SER A 106 -6.31 -3.50 -6.95
N PRO A 107 -5.50 -4.57 -6.86
CA PRO A 107 -5.79 -5.71 -5.99
C PRO A 107 -5.63 -5.37 -4.49
N PHE A 108 -5.19 -4.16 -4.15
CA PHE A 108 -5.01 -3.70 -2.78
C PHE A 108 -6.00 -2.58 -2.44
N THR A 109 -6.36 -2.44 -1.16
CA THR A 109 -7.15 -1.32 -0.67
C THR A 109 -6.45 0.01 -0.98
N MET A 110 -7.19 0.93 -1.59
CA MET A 110 -6.75 2.30 -1.80
C MET A 110 -7.40 3.17 -0.72
N THR A 111 -6.61 3.93 0.04
CA THR A 111 -7.13 4.75 1.15
C THR A 111 -7.00 6.24 0.84
N HIS A 112 -7.75 7.08 1.57
CA HIS A 112 -7.64 8.53 1.46
C HIS A 112 -6.22 9.03 1.72
N CYS A 113 -5.77 10.07 1.00
CA CYS A 113 -4.40 10.57 1.13
C CYS A 113 -4.07 11.05 2.55
N ASP A 114 -5.02 11.60 3.30
CA ASP A 114 -4.79 12.06 4.68
C ASP A 114 -4.49 10.90 5.64
N CYS A 115 -5.11 9.73 5.45
CA CYS A 115 -4.78 8.51 6.21
C CYS A 115 -3.35 8.05 5.89
N ASN A 116 -2.94 8.11 4.63
CA ASN A 116 -1.59 7.76 4.21
C ASN A 116 -0.54 8.76 4.70
N GLU A 117 -0.85 10.06 4.72
CA GLU A 117 0.02 11.09 5.29
C GLU A 117 0.19 10.87 6.81
N SER A 118 -0.91 10.59 7.52
CA SER A 118 -0.89 10.26 8.96
C SER A 118 -0.09 9.00 9.25
N PHE A 119 -0.26 7.96 8.44
CA PHE A 119 0.50 6.71 8.55
C PHE A 119 2.00 6.94 8.33
N ARG A 120 2.37 7.70 7.30
CA ARG A 120 3.76 8.05 7.00
C ARG A 120 4.40 8.80 8.17
N ASP A 121 3.69 9.77 8.73
CA ASP A 121 4.19 10.60 9.82
C ASP A 121 4.24 9.81 11.14
N CYS A 122 3.32 8.86 11.37
CA CYS A 122 3.35 7.93 12.50
C CYS A 122 4.62 7.07 12.47
N LEU A 123 4.91 6.40 11.34
CA LEU A 123 6.11 5.58 11.18
C LEU A 123 7.40 6.39 11.36
N ARG A 124 7.43 7.62 10.85
CA ARG A 124 8.56 8.54 11.08
C ARG A 124 8.73 8.89 12.56
N GLY A 125 7.62 9.07 13.28
CA GLY A 125 7.61 9.31 14.71
C GLY A 125 8.19 8.13 15.51
N VAL A 126 7.89 6.90 15.10
CA VAL A 126 8.46 5.67 15.70
C VAL A 126 9.98 5.59 15.43
N GLY A 127 10.41 5.85 14.19
CA GLY A 127 11.81 6.11 13.86
C GLY A 127 12.78 4.91 13.96
N THR A 128 12.28 3.70 14.19
CA THR A 128 13.09 2.46 14.23
C THR A 128 13.47 1.97 12.83
N GLY A 129 14.33 0.94 12.76
CA GLY A 129 14.69 0.30 11.49
C GLY A 129 13.47 -0.35 10.82
N GLU A 130 12.66 -1.05 11.62
CA GLU A 130 11.46 -1.75 11.18
C GLU A 130 10.41 -0.75 10.66
N ALA A 131 10.24 0.40 11.33
CA ALA A 131 9.36 1.47 10.86
C ALA A 131 9.78 2.01 9.48
N LYS A 132 11.09 2.15 9.26
CA LYS A 132 11.66 2.58 7.96
C LYS A 132 11.48 1.53 6.88
N GLU A 133 11.61 0.25 7.22
CA GLU A 133 11.38 -0.85 6.28
C GLU A 133 9.92 -0.91 5.83
N VAL A 134 8.97 -0.87 6.78
CA VAL A 134 7.52 -0.81 6.48
C VAL A 134 7.21 0.43 5.65
N GLY A 135 7.72 1.59 6.07
CA GLY A 135 7.52 2.85 5.36
C GLY A 135 8.06 2.82 3.93
N SER A 136 9.29 2.33 3.73
CA SER A 136 9.89 2.21 2.40
C SER A 136 9.13 1.23 1.50
N ALA A 137 8.68 0.09 2.03
CA ALA A 137 7.91 -0.89 1.26
C ALA A 137 6.56 -0.32 0.78
N TYR A 138 5.88 0.45 1.64
CA TYR A 138 4.57 1.01 1.32
C TYR A 138 4.64 2.29 0.46
N PHE A 139 5.53 3.23 0.79
CA PHE A 139 5.54 4.56 0.18
C PHE A 139 6.56 4.71 -0.96
N SER A 140 7.69 4.00 -0.93
CA SER A 140 8.82 4.27 -1.83
C SER A 140 8.84 3.39 -3.08
N THR A 141 8.01 2.36 -3.17
CA THR A 141 7.96 1.47 -4.34
C THR A 141 7.33 2.13 -5.57
N GLY A 142 6.44 3.11 -5.36
CA GLY A 142 5.67 3.78 -6.41
C GLY A 142 4.48 2.96 -6.93
N LEU A 143 4.12 1.87 -6.23
CA LEU A 143 3.06 0.95 -6.64
C LEU A 143 1.69 1.31 -6.05
N PHE A 144 1.69 2.01 -4.92
CA PHE A 144 0.49 2.36 -4.19
C PHE A 144 0.13 3.83 -4.41
N GLN A 145 -1.17 4.09 -4.48
CA GLN A 145 -1.73 5.42 -4.72
C GLN A 145 -2.79 5.69 -3.66
N CYS A 146 -3.12 6.96 -3.47
CA CYS A 146 -4.20 7.42 -2.60
C CYS A 146 -5.16 8.30 -3.39
N TYR A 147 -6.31 8.65 -2.81
CA TYR A 147 -7.22 9.62 -3.40
C TYR A 147 -7.56 10.76 -2.45
N ARG A 148 -7.86 11.93 -3.01
CA ARG A 148 -8.39 13.08 -2.28
C ARG A 148 -9.09 14.08 -3.19
N LEU A 149 -9.90 14.95 -2.61
CA LEU A 149 -10.44 16.13 -3.28
C LEU A 149 -9.34 17.20 -3.40
N ALA A 150 -9.01 17.61 -4.62
CA ALA A 150 -8.00 18.63 -4.87
C ALA A 150 -8.30 19.41 -6.16
N LYS A 151 -7.61 20.53 -6.36
CA LYS A 151 -7.62 21.24 -7.66
C LYS A 151 -7.17 20.30 -8.79
N PRO A 152 -7.58 20.56 -10.05
CA PRO A 152 -7.11 19.77 -11.18
C PRO A 152 -5.59 19.76 -11.24
N VAL A 153 -5.00 18.58 -11.42
CA VAL A 153 -3.55 18.44 -11.62
C VAL A 153 -3.18 18.98 -13.00
N LYS A 154 -2.21 19.88 -13.05
CA LYS A 154 -1.59 20.42 -14.26
C LYS A 154 -0.39 19.57 -14.70
N GLY A 155 0.39 19.08 -13.74
CA GLY A 155 1.58 18.29 -14.03
C GLY A 155 2.30 17.81 -12.76
N CYS A 156 3.53 17.32 -12.97
CA CYS A 156 4.40 16.88 -11.89
C CYS A 156 5.76 17.56 -12.03
N LYS A 157 6.27 18.11 -10.92
CA LYS A 157 7.57 18.79 -10.87
C LYS A 157 8.72 17.87 -10.50
N GLN A 158 8.46 16.87 -9.66
CA GLN A 158 9.49 15.96 -9.17
C GLN A 158 8.99 14.52 -9.19
N TRP A 159 9.82 13.63 -9.73
CA TRP A 159 9.55 12.20 -9.81
C TRP A 159 10.57 11.43 -8.98
N ALA A 160 10.12 10.39 -8.29
CA ALA A 160 10.97 9.41 -7.61
C ALA A 160 10.25 8.07 -7.50
N GLY A 161 10.93 7.05 -6.98
CA GLY A 161 10.37 5.72 -6.73
C GLY A 161 11.38 4.63 -7.01
N LEU A 162 11.34 3.57 -6.21
CA LEU A 162 12.29 2.47 -6.25
C LEU A 162 11.99 1.47 -7.38
N LEU A 163 10.71 1.26 -7.71
CA LEU A 163 10.30 0.34 -8.78
C LEU A 163 9.64 1.05 -9.97
N THR A 164 8.71 1.97 -9.70
CA THR A 164 8.01 2.76 -10.71
C THR A 164 8.16 4.26 -10.42
N GLN A 165 8.10 5.08 -11.46
CA GLN A 165 8.08 6.52 -11.29
C GLN A 165 6.75 6.95 -10.66
N ALA A 166 6.84 7.64 -9.53
CA ALA A 166 5.76 8.23 -8.76
C ALA A 166 5.98 9.74 -8.62
N CYS A 167 4.93 10.53 -8.83
CA CYS A 167 5.01 11.97 -8.67
C CYS A 167 5.14 12.36 -7.20
N GLN A 168 6.21 13.08 -6.85
CA GLN A 168 6.54 13.50 -5.49
C GLN A 168 6.07 14.93 -5.19
N GLU A 169 6.00 15.77 -6.23
CA GLU A 169 5.49 17.13 -6.12
C GLU A 169 4.57 17.44 -7.32
N TYR A 170 3.28 17.55 -7.04
CA TYR A 170 2.26 17.90 -8.02
C TYR A 170 2.22 19.41 -8.28
N GLU A 171 2.01 19.78 -9.54
CA GLU A 171 1.60 21.11 -9.95
C GLU A 171 0.09 21.09 -10.23
N PHE A 172 -0.64 22.06 -9.68
CA PHE A 172 -2.08 22.19 -9.85
C PHE A 172 -2.42 23.37 -10.76
N GLU A 173 -3.58 23.30 -11.41
CA GLU A 173 -4.15 24.44 -12.14
C GLU A 173 -4.43 25.60 -11.18
N GLU A 174 -4.25 26.83 -11.68
CA GLU A 174 -4.53 28.04 -10.89
C GLU A 174 -6.05 28.19 -10.65
N GLU A 175 -6.84 27.89 -11.67
CA GLU A 175 -8.31 27.95 -11.72
C GLU A 175 -8.93 26.55 -11.83
N GLY A 176 -10.21 26.44 -11.46
CA GLY A 176 -10.99 25.20 -11.56
C GLY A 176 -11.46 24.67 -10.20
N GLU A 177 -12.67 24.12 -10.20
CA GLU A 177 -13.28 23.53 -9.00
C GLU A 177 -12.55 22.25 -8.57
N PRO A 178 -12.38 22.02 -7.25
CA PRO A 178 -11.82 20.78 -6.75
C PRO A 178 -12.59 19.55 -7.22
N ARG A 179 -11.86 18.49 -7.55
CA ARG A 179 -12.42 17.18 -7.93
C ARG A 179 -11.60 16.05 -7.32
N TRP A 180 -12.27 14.94 -7.06
CA TRP A 180 -11.65 13.73 -6.56
C TRP A 180 -10.70 13.16 -7.61
N GLN A 181 -9.45 12.96 -7.21
CA GLN A 181 -8.36 12.51 -8.07
C GLN A 181 -7.49 11.51 -7.31
N VAL A 182 -6.81 10.65 -8.06
CA VAL A 182 -5.83 9.70 -7.56
C VAL A 182 -4.44 10.33 -7.62
N PHE A 183 -3.64 10.12 -6.58
CA PHE A 183 -2.31 10.67 -6.39
C PHE A 183 -1.32 9.56 -6.02
N ASP A 184 -0.12 9.67 -6.57
CA ASP A 184 1.03 8.92 -6.09
C ASP A 184 1.43 9.43 -4.72
N MET A 185 1.94 8.53 -3.88
CA MET A 185 2.37 8.88 -2.53
C MET A 185 3.80 9.39 -2.50
N LYS A 186 4.09 10.31 -1.58
CA LYS A 186 5.46 10.74 -1.30
C LYS A 186 6.27 9.57 -0.74
N ALA A 187 7.47 9.39 -1.27
CA ALA A 187 8.42 8.41 -0.80
C ALA A 187 8.72 8.58 0.70
N PHE A 188 9.04 7.46 1.34
CA PHE A 188 9.47 7.44 2.73
C PHE A 188 10.92 7.95 2.83
N GLU A 189 11.16 8.85 3.78
CA GLU A 189 12.48 9.41 4.14
C GLU A 189 12.67 9.24 5.63
#